data_AF-A0A9E0NCJ8-F1
#
_entry.id   AF-A0A9E0NCJ8-F1
#
_cell.length_a   1.000
_cell.length_b   1.000
_cell.length_c   1.000
_cell.angle_alpha   90.00
_cell.angle_beta   90.00
_cell.angle_gamma   90.00
#
_symmetry.space_group_name_H-M   'P 1'
#
loop_
_entity.id
_entity.type
_entity.pdbx_description
1 polymer ?
#
loop_
_entity_poly.entity_id
_entity_poly.type
_entity_poly.pdbx_seq_one_letter_code
_entity_poly.pdbx_strand_id
1 'polypeptide(L)'
;MRRARLVLCTSLAAAAAGLPACQPGDDLVEDDGLGVIEQGLVGATLTTTDPAVVALLTASGNVFCTGTLISPRVVLTAAHCIDDGGANFSAYFGDDVEASGGRRIAADRVMKHPGWTGDLSGGNDIGLVLLASAADPELPIALNTVPLTTRDGGLYRAVGFGIYDRDTRALDGKKRTAMFRIESFPSTYVEVTDPTPDDAVNTVVCQGDSGGPGFITVGTDEVLAGVHSYSIEGCFNPSGDTRVDLFAAVFVQPWIDANDPSCGVDGLCARKGCSADPDCEPCGADGTCATDCALPDWDCPTQQLGQTCRADSQCTTGRCVAWEGDPRVKYCTEACSGDSCPSDMTCQLVQPLGNICYYPPGTPPPGALDDTCAGPADCAENVCEDGACTYSCDVRIDSLCQAGFECVDRGQGPRCYGEQPVTEDSGGCGCRTGPGGGPAGAVVGLMFGMVVVRRRRRDRRSC
;
A
#
# COMPACT_ATOMS: atom_id res chain seq x y z
N MET A 1 -3.42 -30.34 -48.41
CA MET A 1 -3.05 -30.49 -49.85
C MET A 1 -3.44 -29.22 -50.59
N ARG A 2 -2.58 -28.79 -51.51
CA ARG A 2 -2.70 -27.64 -52.45
C ARG A 2 -2.28 -26.30 -51.85
N ARG A 3 -1.51 -25.43 -52.51
CA ARG A 3 -0.45 -25.54 -53.55
C ARG A 3 0.00 -24.07 -53.73
N ALA A 4 1.28 -23.77 -53.51
CA ALA A 4 1.85 -22.46 -53.78
C ALA A 4 1.81 -22.15 -55.29
N ARG A 5 1.56 -20.88 -55.65
CA ARG A 5 1.81 -20.35 -57.00
C ARG A 5 2.62 -19.06 -56.89
N LEU A 6 3.87 -19.21 -57.31
CA LEU A 6 4.84 -18.18 -57.67
C LEU A 6 4.33 -17.43 -58.91
N VAL A 7 4.37 -16.09 -58.90
CA VAL A 7 4.23 -15.27 -60.11
C VAL A 7 5.51 -14.48 -60.28
N LEU A 8 6.16 -14.73 -61.43
CA LEU A 8 7.40 -14.15 -61.89
C LEU A 8 7.08 -12.83 -62.63
N CYS A 9 7.74 -11.74 -62.27
CA CYS A 9 7.68 -10.47 -62.99
C CYS A 9 8.33 -10.59 -64.37
N THR A 10 7.65 -10.08 -65.40
CA THR A 10 8.27 -9.72 -66.69
C THR A 10 8.05 -8.24 -66.96
N SER A 11 9.17 -7.55 -67.11
CA SER A 11 9.35 -6.15 -67.44
C SER A 11 9.01 -5.84 -68.90
N LEU A 12 8.36 -4.69 -69.15
CA LEU A 12 8.48 -3.97 -70.41
C LEU A 12 8.40 -2.46 -70.14
N ALA A 13 9.43 -1.74 -70.57
CA ALA A 13 9.58 -0.29 -70.43
C ALA A 13 9.02 0.44 -71.66
N ALA A 14 8.48 1.64 -71.46
CA ALA A 14 8.36 2.68 -72.48
C ALA A 14 8.55 4.05 -71.83
N ALA A 15 9.52 4.80 -72.36
CA ALA A 15 9.94 6.12 -71.88
C ALA A 15 9.26 7.24 -72.68
N ALA A 16 9.00 8.38 -72.02
CA ALA A 16 8.92 9.69 -72.67
C ALA A 16 9.32 10.79 -71.68
N ALA A 17 10.13 11.73 -72.17
CA ALA A 17 10.96 12.65 -71.41
C ALA A 17 10.27 13.99 -71.06
N GLY A 18 10.71 14.59 -69.96
CA GLY A 18 10.53 16.01 -69.61
C GLY A 18 11.44 16.39 -68.44
N LEU A 19 12.41 17.28 -68.67
CA LEU A 19 13.23 18.00 -67.67
C LEU A 19 12.72 19.46 -67.58
N PRO A 20 13.12 20.33 -66.62
CA PRO A 20 14.07 20.17 -65.49
C PRO A 20 13.57 20.72 -64.13
N ALA A 21 14.32 20.45 -63.04
CA ALA A 21 14.74 21.40 -61.98
C ALA A 21 14.80 20.74 -60.59
N CYS A 22 15.99 20.77 -59.98
CA CYS A 22 16.22 20.39 -58.59
C CYS A 22 15.60 21.41 -57.62
N GLN A 23 14.91 20.92 -56.60
CA GLN A 23 14.80 21.59 -55.30
C GLN A 23 15.20 20.60 -54.18
N PRO A 24 15.75 21.07 -53.06
CA PRO A 24 16.22 20.22 -51.97
C PRO A 24 15.03 19.64 -51.20
N GLY A 25 15.21 18.44 -50.66
CA GLY A 25 14.19 17.69 -49.96
C GLY A 25 13.70 18.38 -48.68
N ASP A 26 12.40 18.34 -48.50
CA ASP A 26 11.80 18.33 -47.17
C ASP A 26 11.87 16.87 -46.69
N ASP A 27 12.80 16.63 -45.77
CA ASP A 27 12.82 15.43 -44.94
C ASP A 27 11.53 15.43 -44.11
N LEU A 28 10.53 14.67 -44.59
CA LEU A 28 9.54 14.11 -43.67
C LEU A 28 10.29 13.06 -42.86
N VAL A 29 10.76 13.48 -41.69
CA VAL A 29 11.15 12.58 -40.60
C VAL A 29 9.93 11.70 -40.35
N GLU A 30 9.97 10.47 -40.85
CA GLU A 30 9.22 9.38 -40.26
C GLU A 30 9.69 9.31 -38.81
N ASP A 31 8.79 9.69 -37.90
CA ASP A 31 8.93 9.44 -36.48
C ASP A 31 8.91 7.92 -36.29
N ASP A 32 10.09 7.31 -36.43
CA ASP A 32 10.42 5.99 -35.91
C ASP A 32 10.41 6.10 -34.37
N GLY A 33 9.21 6.30 -33.83
CA GLY A 33 8.87 6.15 -32.43
C GLY A 33 8.87 4.67 -32.07
N LEU A 34 10.05 4.05 -32.15
CA LEU A 34 10.36 2.81 -31.46
C LEU A 34 10.43 3.13 -29.95
N GLY A 35 9.25 3.27 -29.35
CA GLY A 35 9.05 3.58 -27.95
C GLY A 35 8.51 2.39 -27.18
N VAL A 36 9.44 1.72 -26.50
CA VAL A 36 9.25 0.95 -25.25
C VAL A 36 8.40 -0.33 -25.36
N ILE A 37 9.10 -1.47 -25.48
CA ILE A 37 8.55 -2.76 -25.06
C ILE A 37 8.89 -2.90 -23.58
N GLU A 38 7.91 -2.70 -22.71
CA GLU A 38 8.00 -3.06 -21.28
C GLU A 38 6.85 -4.02 -20.98
N GLN A 39 7.18 -5.19 -20.41
CA GLN A 39 6.23 -6.28 -20.17
C GLN A 39 6.04 -6.59 -18.67
N GLY A 40 4.78 -6.92 -18.32
CA GLY A 40 4.30 -7.82 -17.25
C GLY A 40 2.87 -7.62 -16.70
N LEU A 41 2.18 -8.62 -16.13
CA LEU A 41 1.25 -9.43 -16.93
C LEU A 41 1.82 -9.65 -18.33
N VAL A 42 1.99 -10.90 -18.77
CA VAL A 42 2.73 -11.19 -20.01
C VAL A 42 2.19 -10.31 -21.14
N GLY A 43 2.97 -9.35 -21.66
CA GLY A 43 2.47 -8.38 -22.65
C GLY A 43 1.84 -7.05 -22.17
N ALA A 44 1.93 -6.70 -20.88
CA ALA A 44 1.32 -5.49 -20.31
C ALA A 44 2.32 -4.44 -19.81
N THR A 45 1.84 -3.24 -19.47
CA THR A 45 2.68 -2.03 -19.28
C THR A 45 2.86 -1.68 -17.80
N LEU A 46 4.05 -1.17 -17.41
CA LEU A 46 4.29 -0.57 -16.09
C LEU A 46 3.28 0.55 -15.81
N THR A 47 2.79 0.63 -14.57
CA THR A 47 1.81 1.66 -14.19
C THR A 47 2.01 2.21 -12.79
N THR A 48 1.71 3.50 -12.64
CA THR A 48 1.62 4.23 -11.37
C THR A 48 0.20 4.73 -11.06
N THR A 49 -0.77 4.46 -11.94
CA THR A 49 -2.11 5.09 -11.90
C THR A 49 -3.11 4.44 -10.95
N ASP A 50 -2.74 3.31 -10.34
CA ASP A 50 -3.63 2.48 -9.52
C ASP A 50 -3.12 2.36 -8.07
N PRO A 51 -3.06 3.46 -7.30
CA PRO A 51 -2.48 3.47 -5.96
C PRO A 51 -3.20 2.59 -4.94
N ALA A 52 -4.48 2.26 -5.19
CA ALA A 52 -5.28 1.34 -4.38
C ALA A 52 -4.93 -0.14 -4.58
N VAL A 53 -4.21 -0.47 -5.66
CA VAL A 53 -3.77 -1.84 -5.95
C VAL A 53 -2.46 -2.10 -5.24
N VAL A 54 -2.44 -3.11 -4.39
CA VAL A 54 -1.35 -3.39 -3.47
C VAL A 54 -0.69 -4.72 -3.77
N ALA A 55 0.62 -4.81 -3.58
CA ALA A 55 1.29 -6.10 -3.52
C ALA A 55 1.14 -6.68 -2.12
N LEU A 56 0.78 -7.95 -2.01
CA LEU A 56 0.84 -8.69 -0.76
C LEU A 56 2.22 -9.32 -0.63
N LEU A 57 2.96 -8.87 0.38
CA LEU A 57 4.35 -9.25 0.62
C LEU A 57 4.45 -10.17 1.82
N THR A 58 5.14 -11.31 1.65
CA THR A 58 5.51 -12.17 2.78
C THR A 58 6.34 -11.39 3.81
N ALA A 59 6.49 -11.93 5.02
CA ALA A 59 7.40 -11.36 6.01
C ALA A 59 8.86 -11.18 5.52
N SER A 60 9.27 -11.93 4.49
CA SER A 60 10.58 -11.77 3.85
C SER A 60 10.61 -10.76 2.70
N GLY A 61 9.52 -10.02 2.48
CA GLY A 61 9.40 -8.98 1.44
C GLY A 61 9.06 -9.48 0.03
N ASN A 62 8.76 -10.77 -0.16
CA ASN A 62 8.48 -11.31 -1.49
C ASN A 62 7.00 -11.12 -1.86
N VAL A 63 6.72 -10.68 -3.08
CA VAL A 63 5.35 -10.68 -3.64
C VAL A 63 4.85 -12.11 -3.75
N PHE A 64 3.70 -12.41 -3.15
CA PHE A 64 3.04 -13.71 -3.31
C PHE A 64 1.64 -13.58 -3.94
N CYS A 65 0.98 -12.44 -3.75
CA CYS A 65 -0.33 -12.12 -4.31
C CYS A 65 -0.46 -10.60 -4.50
N THR A 66 -1.56 -10.20 -5.12
CA THR A 66 -2.02 -8.83 -5.25
C THR A 66 -3.34 -8.66 -4.47
N GLY A 67 -3.68 -7.43 -4.12
CA GLY A 67 -4.98 -7.09 -3.55
C GLY A 67 -5.44 -5.68 -3.95
N THR A 68 -6.67 -5.33 -3.58
CA THR A 68 -7.27 -4.02 -3.85
C THR A 68 -7.80 -3.41 -2.57
N LEU A 69 -7.41 -2.19 -2.24
CA LEU A 69 -8.01 -1.45 -1.14
C LEU A 69 -9.46 -1.05 -1.50
N ILE A 70 -10.40 -1.46 -0.67
CA ILE A 70 -11.85 -1.26 -0.89
C ILE A 70 -12.55 -0.50 0.25
N SER A 71 -11.84 -0.29 1.36
CA SER A 71 -12.11 0.70 2.41
C SER A 71 -10.78 1.03 3.11
N PRO A 72 -10.69 2.05 3.99
CA PRO A 72 -9.42 2.55 4.52
C PRO A 72 -8.48 1.49 5.11
N ARG A 73 -9.01 0.40 5.68
CA ARG A 73 -8.24 -0.72 6.23
C ARG A 73 -8.56 -2.06 5.59
N VAL A 74 -9.40 -2.14 4.56
CA VAL A 74 -9.79 -3.43 3.99
C VAL A 74 -9.22 -3.59 2.59
N VAL A 75 -8.40 -4.63 2.44
CA VAL A 75 -7.92 -5.10 1.14
C VAL A 75 -8.71 -6.34 0.74
N LEU A 76 -9.33 -6.31 -0.43
CA LEU A 76 -9.92 -7.46 -1.09
C LEU A 76 -8.85 -8.24 -1.84
N THR A 77 -8.85 -9.55 -1.70
CA THR A 77 -7.93 -10.47 -2.38
C THR A 77 -8.59 -11.84 -2.59
N ALA A 78 -7.88 -12.82 -3.14
CA ALA A 78 -8.37 -14.17 -3.29
C ALA A 78 -8.29 -14.95 -1.96
N ALA A 79 -9.22 -15.89 -1.72
CA ALA A 79 -9.19 -16.72 -0.52
C ALA A 79 -7.93 -17.60 -0.48
N HIS A 80 -7.48 -18.09 -1.64
CA HIS A 80 -6.28 -18.93 -1.73
C HIS A 80 -5.00 -18.20 -1.33
N CYS A 81 -4.96 -16.87 -1.45
CA CYS A 81 -3.81 -16.05 -1.03
C CYS A 81 -3.64 -16.06 0.50
N ILE A 82 -4.73 -16.23 1.24
CA ILE A 82 -4.76 -16.18 2.70
C ILE A 82 -5.21 -17.52 3.30
N ASP A 83 -5.01 -18.62 2.55
CA ASP A 83 -5.63 -19.92 2.86
C ASP A 83 -5.16 -20.52 4.19
N ASP A 84 -3.94 -20.20 4.63
CA ASP A 84 -3.42 -20.61 5.93
C ASP A 84 -4.09 -19.88 7.11
N GLY A 85 -4.85 -18.81 6.85
CA GLY A 85 -5.49 -17.96 7.84
C GLY A 85 -4.52 -17.09 8.64
N GLY A 86 -3.23 -17.06 8.25
CA GLY A 86 -2.21 -16.24 8.88
C GLY A 86 -2.27 -14.80 8.40
N ALA A 87 -1.91 -13.85 9.27
CA ALA A 87 -1.75 -12.43 8.94
C ALA A 87 -0.27 -12.00 8.95
N ASN A 88 0.67 -12.95 8.79
CA ASN A 88 2.11 -12.68 8.82
C ASN A 88 2.63 -12.19 7.45
N PHE A 89 2.04 -11.10 6.96
CA PHE A 89 2.36 -10.46 5.70
C PHE A 89 1.96 -8.98 5.74
N SER A 90 2.28 -8.23 4.70
CA SER A 90 1.93 -6.81 4.59
C SER A 90 1.35 -6.48 3.22
N ALA A 91 0.52 -5.44 3.16
CA ALA A 91 0.12 -4.79 1.92
C ALA A 91 1.10 -3.65 1.61
N TYR A 92 1.68 -3.66 0.42
CA TYR A 92 2.57 -2.61 -0.09
C TYR A 92 1.82 -1.70 -1.06
N PHE A 93 1.82 -0.41 -0.72
CA PHE A 93 1.29 0.68 -1.53
C PHE A 93 2.45 1.36 -2.25
N GLY A 94 2.46 1.25 -3.58
CA GLY A 94 3.48 1.78 -4.47
C GLY A 94 3.45 1.05 -5.81
N ASP A 95 4.36 1.38 -6.71
CA ASP A 95 4.48 0.80 -8.04
C ASP A 95 5.70 -0.11 -8.22
N ASP A 96 6.71 0.01 -7.36
CA ASP A 96 7.92 -0.83 -7.38
C ASP A 96 8.32 -1.18 -5.95
N VAL A 97 8.23 -2.47 -5.56
CA VAL A 97 8.52 -2.93 -4.19
C VAL A 97 9.98 -2.76 -3.75
N GLU A 98 10.89 -2.59 -4.73
CA GLU A 98 12.33 -2.37 -4.51
C GLU A 98 12.68 -0.87 -4.51
N ALA A 99 11.78 0.00 -4.97
CA ALA A 99 12.00 1.45 -4.98
C ALA A 99 11.75 2.09 -3.60
N SER A 100 12.47 3.17 -3.32
CA SER A 100 12.20 4.03 -2.16
C SER A 100 10.92 4.84 -2.39
N GLY A 101 9.99 4.82 -1.44
CA GLY A 101 8.80 5.68 -1.45
C GLY A 101 7.46 4.96 -1.24
N GLY A 102 7.42 3.64 -1.35
CA GLY A 102 6.21 2.89 -1.04
C GLY A 102 5.96 2.72 0.45
N ARG A 103 4.68 2.56 0.81
CA ARG A 103 4.22 2.38 2.20
C ARG A 103 3.82 0.92 2.41
N ARG A 104 4.33 0.29 3.46
CA ARG A 104 3.90 -1.05 3.90
C ARG A 104 2.97 -0.92 5.09
N ILE A 105 1.82 -1.59 5.02
CA ILE A 105 0.89 -1.71 6.14
C ILE A 105 0.70 -3.20 6.44
N ALA A 106 0.92 -3.59 7.69
CA ALA A 106 0.80 -4.97 8.12
C ALA A 106 -0.65 -5.47 8.02
N ALA A 107 -0.82 -6.75 7.70
CA ALA A 107 -2.09 -7.42 7.91
C ALA A 107 -2.29 -7.67 9.42
N ASP A 108 -3.46 -7.31 9.93
CA ASP A 108 -3.89 -7.57 11.31
C ASP A 108 -4.70 -8.87 11.37
N ARG A 109 -5.72 -8.98 10.51
CA ARG A 109 -6.65 -10.11 10.48
C ARG A 109 -7.04 -10.44 9.05
N VAL A 110 -7.42 -11.69 8.80
CA VAL A 110 -7.90 -12.14 7.49
C VAL A 110 -9.23 -12.88 7.62
N MET A 111 -10.05 -12.82 6.58
CA MET A 111 -11.33 -13.52 6.48
C MET A 111 -11.49 -14.10 5.09
N LYS A 112 -11.50 -15.43 5.00
CA LYS A 112 -11.84 -16.14 3.76
C LYS A 112 -13.35 -16.25 3.65
N HIS A 113 -13.87 -16.28 2.43
CA HIS A 113 -15.28 -16.60 2.24
C HIS A 113 -15.61 -17.96 2.89
N PRO A 114 -16.68 -18.10 3.70
CA PRO A 114 -17.01 -19.36 4.37
C PRO A 114 -17.29 -20.53 3.42
N GLY A 115 -17.66 -20.22 2.18
CA GLY A 115 -17.83 -21.19 1.10
C GLY A 115 -16.53 -21.62 0.41
N TRP A 116 -15.36 -21.10 0.81
CA TRP A 116 -14.04 -21.48 0.28
C TRP A 116 -13.72 -22.95 0.57
N THR A 117 -13.56 -23.73 -0.51
CA THR A 117 -13.32 -25.18 -0.45
C THR A 117 -11.89 -25.59 -0.84
N GLY A 118 -11.06 -24.65 -1.31
CA GLY A 118 -9.78 -24.95 -1.95
C GLY A 118 -9.87 -25.12 -3.48
N ASP A 119 -11.07 -25.11 -4.06
CA ASP A 119 -11.28 -25.19 -5.51
C ASP A 119 -11.27 -23.79 -6.14
N LEU A 120 -10.21 -23.47 -6.89
CA LEU A 120 -10.04 -22.17 -7.55
C LEU A 120 -11.18 -21.83 -8.52
N SER A 121 -11.89 -22.80 -9.09
CA SER A 121 -12.92 -22.59 -10.13
C SER A 121 -14.36 -22.77 -9.65
N GLY A 122 -14.56 -23.17 -8.39
CA GLY A 122 -15.88 -23.44 -7.83
C GLY A 122 -16.03 -23.12 -6.34
N GLY A 123 -14.94 -22.69 -5.69
CA GLY A 123 -14.84 -22.54 -4.26
C GLY A 123 -15.24 -21.18 -3.71
N ASN A 124 -15.68 -20.19 -4.49
CA ASN A 124 -15.82 -18.80 -3.98
C ASN A 124 -14.47 -18.26 -3.49
N ASP A 125 -13.51 -18.17 -4.42
CA ASP A 125 -12.15 -17.73 -4.13
C ASP A 125 -12.08 -16.21 -3.90
N ILE A 126 -12.51 -15.77 -2.72
CA ILE A 126 -12.54 -14.36 -2.31
C ILE A 126 -12.27 -14.24 -0.81
N GLY A 127 -11.44 -13.27 -0.45
CA GLY A 127 -10.94 -13.07 0.89
C GLY A 127 -10.70 -11.59 1.21
N LEU A 128 -10.70 -11.28 2.50
CA LEU A 128 -10.54 -9.93 3.04
C LEU A 128 -9.35 -9.89 3.98
N VAL A 129 -8.58 -8.82 3.90
CA VAL A 129 -7.45 -8.54 4.79
C VAL A 129 -7.73 -7.22 5.51
N LEU A 130 -7.71 -7.25 6.84
CA LEU A 130 -7.78 -6.07 7.68
C LEU A 130 -6.35 -5.58 7.88
N LEU A 131 -6.11 -4.32 7.58
CA LEU A 131 -4.83 -3.66 7.78
C LEU A 131 -4.70 -3.15 9.23
N ALA A 132 -3.48 -3.19 9.76
CA ALA A 132 -3.16 -2.75 11.11
C ALA A 132 -3.35 -1.22 11.32
N SER A 133 -3.29 -0.44 10.25
CA SER A 133 -3.61 0.99 10.23
C SER A 133 -4.31 1.39 8.93
N ALA A 134 -4.99 2.53 8.94
CA ALA A 134 -5.68 3.06 7.77
C ALA A 134 -4.67 3.52 6.70
N ALA A 135 -4.95 3.15 5.46
CA ALA A 135 -4.40 3.78 4.27
C ALA A 135 -5.08 5.14 4.04
N ASP A 136 -4.69 5.81 2.97
CA ASP A 136 -5.30 7.09 2.59
C ASP A 136 -6.79 6.87 2.19
N PRO A 137 -7.75 7.58 2.83
CA PRO A 137 -9.18 7.33 2.68
C PRO A 137 -9.73 7.66 1.28
N GLU A 138 -8.96 8.34 0.43
CA GLU A 138 -9.36 8.64 -0.96
C GLU A 138 -9.02 7.50 -1.94
N LEU A 139 -8.16 6.56 -1.53
CA LEU A 139 -7.72 5.44 -2.36
C LEU A 139 -8.76 4.33 -2.60
N PRO A 140 -9.65 3.97 -1.66
CA PRO A 140 -10.58 2.86 -1.83
C PRO A 140 -11.32 2.85 -3.17
N ILE A 141 -11.34 1.68 -3.81
CA ILE A 141 -12.06 1.45 -5.08
C ILE A 141 -13.48 0.98 -4.80
N ALA A 142 -14.43 1.54 -5.54
CA ALA A 142 -15.83 1.14 -5.47
C ALA A 142 -16.04 -0.28 -6.03
N LEU A 143 -16.82 -1.08 -5.30
CA LEU A 143 -17.20 -2.41 -5.72
C LEU A 143 -18.29 -2.35 -6.79
N ASN A 144 -18.21 -3.20 -7.80
CA ASN A 144 -19.32 -3.41 -8.71
C ASN A 144 -20.45 -4.16 -7.98
N THR A 145 -21.62 -3.53 -7.91
CA THR A 145 -22.85 -4.12 -7.33
C THR A 145 -23.88 -4.47 -8.40
N VAL A 146 -23.55 -4.24 -9.68
CA VAL A 146 -24.43 -4.53 -10.82
C VAL A 146 -24.11 -5.90 -11.38
N PRO A 147 -25.10 -6.78 -11.63
CA PRO A 147 -24.86 -8.09 -12.23
C PRO A 147 -24.01 -8.03 -13.50
N LEU A 148 -22.95 -8.85 -13.58
CA LEU A 148 -22.03 -8.82 -14.72
C LEU A 148 -22.56 -9.53 -15.98
N THR A 149 -23.64 -10.30 -15.88
CA THR A 149 -24.12 -11.26 -16.89
C THR A 149 -24.57 -10.69 -18.25
N THR A 150 -24.38 -9.39 -18.50
CA THR A 150 -24.72 -8.72 -19.76
C THR A 150 -23.53 -8.02 -20.41
N ARG A 151 -22.28 -8.42 -20.10
CA ARG A 151 -21.05 -7.74 -20.57
C ARG A 151 -20.14 -8.60 -21.46
N ASP A 152 -20.68 -9.60 -22.15
CA ASP A 152 -19.91 -10.42 -23.09
C ASP A 152 -19.21 -9.55 -24.15
N GLY A 153 -17.92 -9.82 -24.38
CA GLY A 153 -17.07 -9.06 -25.30
C GLY A 153 -16.65 -7.66 -24.80
N GLY A 154 -17.10 -7.26 -23.60
CA GLY A 154 -16.71 -6.02 -22.94
C GLY A 154 -15.23 -5.97 -22.61
N LEU A 155 -14.70 -4.75 -22.49
CA LEU A 155 -13.33 -4.53 -22.03
C LEU A 155 -13.23 -4.76 -20.53
N TYR A 156 -12.10 -5.33 -20.12
CA TYR A 156 -11.78 -5.66 -18.75
C TYR A 156 -10.34 -5.28 -18.48
N ARG A 157 -10.05 -4.57 -17.40
CA ARG A 157 -8.68 -4.12 -17.09
C ARG A 157 -8.17 -4.82 -15.85
N ALA A 158 -7.04 -5.50 -15.95
CA ALA A 158 -6.39 -6.10 -14.80
C ALA A 158 -5.18 -5.26 -14.38
N VAL A 159 -4.86 -5.31 -13.09
CA VAL A 159 -3.66 -4.67 -12.51
C VAL A 159 -3.03 -5.63 -11.52
N GLY A 160 -1.71 -5.77 -11.54
CA GLY A 160 -1.02 -6.69 -10.64
C GLY A 160 0.49 -6.53 -10.59
N PHE A 161 1.10 -7.33 -9.72
CA PHE A 161 2.54 -7.38 -9.45
C PHE A 161 3.18 -8.74 -9.78
N GLY A 162 2.43 -9.59 -10.49
CA GLY A 162 2.81 -10.96 -10.78
C GLY A 162 3.93 -11.09 -11.80
N ILE A 163 4.15 -12.35 -12.17
CA ILE A 163 5.17 -12.75 -13.15
C ILE A 163 4.95 -12.00 -14.46
N TYR A 164 6.00 -11.32 -14.91
CA TYR A 164 5.95 -10.49 -16.10
C TYR A 164 6.41 -11.20 -17.37
N ASP A 165 7.20 -12.26 -17.20
CA ASP A 165 7.74 -13.08 -18.28
C ASP A 165 7.37 -14.54 -18.01
N ARG A 166 6.47 -15.07 -18.85
CA ARG A 166 6.00 -16.45 -18.77
C ARG A 166 7.13 -17.47 -18.93
N ASP A 167 8.06 -17.21 -19.82
CA ASP A 167 9.06 -18.18 -20.24
C ASP A 167 10.16 -18.32 -19.17
N THR A 168 10.58 -17.19 -18.60
CA THR A 168 11.59 -17.17 -17.51
C THR A 168 10.96 -17.28 -16.11
N ARG A 169 9.65 -17.10 -15.99
CA ARG A 169 8.90 -17.01 -14.72
C ARG A 169 9.40 -15.85 -13.85
N ALA A 170 9.94 -14.79 -14.47
CA ALA A 170 10.52 -13.67 -13.75
C ALA A 170 9.44 -12.80 -13.06
N LEU A 171 9.73 -12.40 -11.83
CA LEU A 171 8.95 -11.47 -11.02
C LEU A 171 9.91 -10.43 -10.45
N ASP A 172 9.60 -9.16 -10.63
CA ASP A 172 10.42 -8.02 -10.18
C ASP A 172 9.67 -7.08 -9.23
N GLY A 173 8.44 -7.44 -8.84
CA GLY A 173 7.62 -6.68 -7.92
C GLY A 173 7.22 -5.29 -8.42
N LYS A 174 7.18 -5.09 -9.75
CA LYS A 174 6.66 -3.87 -10.36
C LYS A 174 5.20 -4.01 -10.76
N LYS A 175 4.41 -2.97 -10.48
CA LYS A 175 2.99 -2.88 -10.80
C LYS A 175 2.78 -2.65 -12.28
N ARG A 176 1.83 -3.38 -12.84
CA ARG A 176 1.52 -3.32 -14.26
C ARG A 176 0.04 -3.48 -14.53
N THR A 177 -0.41 -3.02 -15.69
CA THR A 177 -1.81 -3.07 -16.11
C THR A 177 -1.95 -3.58 -17.53
N ALA A 178 -3.00 -4.36 -17.77
CA ALA A 178 -3.34 -4.92 -19.08
C ALA A 178 -4.83 -4.84 -19.37
N MET A 179 -5.17 -4.82 -20.65
CA MET A 179 -6.55 -4.93 -21.14
C MET A 179 -6.84 -6.35 -21.60
N PHE A 180 -8.02 -6.84 -21.23
CA PHE A 180 -8.60 -8.12 -21.58
C PHE A 180 -9.98 -7.92 -22.21
N ARG A 181 -10.52 -8.99 -22.78
CA ARG A 181 -11.93 -9.12 -23.13
C ARG A 181 -12.63 -10.11 -22.22
N ILE A 182 -13.84 -9.77 -21.82
CA ILE A 182 -14.72 -10.70 -21.13
C ILE A 182 -15.24 -11.73 -22.12
N GLU A 183 -14.93 -13.00 -21.89
CA GLU A 183 -15.34 -14.12 -22.72
C GLU A 183 -16.66 -14.72 -22.25
N SER A 184 -16.78 -15.02 -20.95
CA SER A 184 -17.94 -15.69 -20.39
C SER A 184 -18.11 -15.47 -18.88
N PHE A 185 -19.25 -15.88 -18.33
CA PHE A 185 -19.57 -15.79 -16.91
C PHE A 185 -20.00 -17.16 -16.34
N PRO A 186 -19.10 -18.14 -16.21
CA PRO A 186 -19.46 -19.42 -15.65
C PRO A 186 -19.71 -19.24 -14.15
N SER A 187 -20.95 -19.47 -13.71
CA SER A 187 -21.35 -19.46 -12.29
C SER A 187 -20.89 -18.22 -11.50
N THR A 188 -19.86 -18.38 -10.68
CA THR A 188 -19.28 -17.41 -9.73
C THR A 188 -18.06 -16.67 -10.29
N TYR A 189 -17.71 -16.89 -11.56
CA TYR A 189 -16.53 -16.30 -12.19
C TYR A 189 -16.91 -15.45 -13.41
N VAL A 190 -15.98 -14.58 -13.77
CA VAL A 190 -15.86 -13.97 -15.09
C VAL A 190 -14.58 -14.52 -15.73
N GLU A 191 -14.71 -15.08 -16.93
CA GLU A 191 -13.57 -15.52 -17.72
C GLU A 191 -13.15 -14.42 -18.66
N VAL A 192 -11.86 -14.15 -18.68
CA VAL A 192 -11.24 -13.12 -19.50
C VAL A 192 -10.15 -13.71 -20.37
N THR A 193 -9.98 -13.15 -21.55
CA THR A 193 -9.02 -13.61 -22.54
C THR A 193 -8.34 -12.42 -23.21
N ASP A 194 -7.26 -12.72 -23.94
CA ASP A 194 -6.51 -11.74 -24.72
C ASP A 194 -7.44 -11.02 -25.70
N PRO A 195 -7.44 -9.67 -25.76
CA PRO A 195 -8.27 -8.92 -26.69
C PRO A 195 -7.89 -9.11 -28.17
N THR A 196 -6.66 -9.57 -28.42
CA THR A 196 -5.98 -9.71 -29.71
C THR A 196 -5.18 -11.03 -29.75
N PRO A 197 -5.86 -12.19 -29.74
CA PRO A 197 -5.21 -13.50 -29.58
C PRO A 197 -4.26 -13.90 -30.72
N ASP A 198 -4.26 -13.15 -31.83
CA ASP A 198 -3.39 -13.36 -33.00
C ASP A 198 -2.07 -12.58 -32.95
N ASP A 199 -1.89 -11.71 -31.94
CA ASP A 199 -0.68 -10.91 -31.77
C ASP A 199 0.40 -11.66 -30.96
N ALA A 200 1.68 -11.31 -31.17
CA ALA A 200 2.80 -11.90 -30.43
C ALA A 200 2.81 -11.55 -28.93
N VAL A 201 1.94 -10.62 -28.52
CA VAL A 201 1.80 -10.11 -27.15
C VAL A 201 0.62 -10.85 -26.51
N ASN A 202 0.90 -12.04 -25.99
CA ASN A 202 -0.12 -12.88 -25.36
C ASN A 202 -0.43 -12.38 -23.94
N THR A 203 -1.45 -11.54 -23.82
CA THR A 203 -1.87 -10.90 -22.58
C THR A 203 -2.48 -11.91 -21.63
N VAL A 204 -1.81 -12.20 -20.52
CA VAL A 204 -2.28 -13.19 -19.54
C VAL A 204 -1.95 -12.81 -18.10
N VAL A 205 -2.83 -13.21 -17.18
CA VAL A 205 -2.64 -13.06 -15.73
C VAL A 205 -1.85 -14.25 -15.19
N CYS A 206 -0.86 -14.02 -14.32
CA CYS A 206 0.08 -15.05 -13.90
C CYS A 206 0.30 -15.06 -12.38
N GLN A 207 1.12 -15.99 -11.87
CA GLN A 207 1.32 -16.10 -10.42
C GLN A 207 1.87 -14.79 -9.84
N GLY A 208 1.34 -14.41 -8.68
CA GLY A 208 1.57 -13.12 -8.03
C GLY A 208 0.52 -12.05 -8.37
N ASP A 209 -0.20 -12.19 -9.49
CA ASP A 209 -1.40 -11.38 -9.78
C ASP A 209 -2.64 -11.92 -9.05
N SER A 210 -2.58 -13.14 -8.53
CA SER A 210 -3.60 -13.76 -7.68
C SER A 210 -4.16 -12.78 -6.65
N GLY A 211 -5.48 -12.65 -6.60
CA GLY A 211 -6.19 -11.72 -5.73
C GLY A 211 -6.22 -10.26 -6.21
N GLY A 212 -5.53 -9.94 -7.31
CA GLY A 212 -5.55 -8.63 -7.93
C GLY A 212 -6.90 -8.27 -8.56
N PRO A 213 -7.15 -6.97 -8.79
CA PRO A 213 -8.40 -6.51 -9.34
C PRO A 213 -8.53 -6.81 -10.82
N GLY A 214 -9.79 -7.04 -11.19
CA GLY A 214 -10.26 -6.82 -12.53
C GLY A 214 -11.37 -5.77 -12.57
N PHE A 215 -11.19 -4.77 -13.42
CA PHE A 215 -12.02 -3.60 -13.52
C PHE A 215 -12.88 -3.59 -14.78
N ILE A 216 -14.04 -2.95 -14.67
CA ILE A 216 -14.92 -2.62 -15.79
C ILE A 216 -15.38 -1.17 -15.66
N THR A 217 -15.84 -0.60 -16.77
CA THR A 217 -16.52 0.70 -16.77
C THR A 217 -18.03 0.53 -16.65
N VAL A 218 -18.65 1.23 -15.70
CA VAL A 218 -20.11 1.35 -15.54
C VAL A 218 -20.48 2.82 -15.57
N GLY A 219 -21.10 3.27 -16.68
CA GLY A 219 -21.29 4.69 -16.92
C GLY A 219 -19.96 5.37 -17.24
N THR A 220 -19.56 6.34 -16.41
CA THR A 220 -18.25 7.01 -16.48
C THR A 220 -17.23 6.44 -15.52
N ASP A 221 -17.65 5.58 -14.60
CA ASP A 221 -16.85 5.18 -13.46
C ASP A 221 -16.28 3.78 -13.68
N GLU A 222 -15.02 3.61 -13.28
CA GLU A 222 -14.40 2.30 -13.22
C GLU A 222 -14.64 1.68 -11.84
N VAL A 223 -15.07 0.41 -11.83
CA VAL A 223 -15.44 -0.31 -10.61
C VAL A 223 -14.79 -1.69 -10.58
N LEU A 224 -14.55 -2.19 -9.36
CA LEU A 224 -13.98 -3.50 -9.12
C LEU A 224 -15.01 -4.60 -9.41
N ALA A 225 -14.82 -5.33 -10.51
CA ALA A 225 -15.74 -6.36 -10.99
C ALA A 225 -15.29 -7.78 -10.67
N GLY A 226 -13.98 -8.02 -10.59
CA GLY A 226 -13.44 -9.34 -10.30
C GLY A 226 -12.20 -9.32 -9.42
N VAL A 227 -11.94 -10.49 -8.84
CA VAL A 227 -10.74 -10.79 -8.05
C VAL A 227 -10.05 -11.97 -8.69
N HIS A 228 -8.81 -11.81 -9.14
CA HIS A 228 -8.13 -12.86 -9.89
C HIS A 228 -7.96 -14.14 -9.08
N SER A 229 -8.40 -15.28 -9.65
CA SER A 229 -8.40 -16.57 -8.96
C SER A 229 -7.50 -17.59 -9.66
N TYR A 230 -7.70 -17.81 -10.96
CA TYR A 230 -6.94 -18.82 -11.71
C TYR A 230 -6.58 -18.38 -13.12
N SER A 231 -5.53 -19.00 -13.63
CA SER A 231 -5.22 -19.07 -15.06
C SER A 231 -4.94 -20.53 -15.41
N ILE A 232 -5.00 -20.87 -16.69
CA ILE A 232 -4.56 -22.21 -17.14
C ILE A 232 -3.08 -22.40 -16.80
N GLU A 233 -2.72 -23.63 -16.42
CA GLU A 233 -1.35 -24.03 -16.07
C GLU A 233 -0.34 -23.51 -17.10
N GLY A 234 0.71 -22.83 -16.64
CA GLY A 234 1.70 -22.18 -17.50
C GLY A 234 1.36 -20.74 -17.89
N CYS A 235 0.35 -20.13 -17.27
CA CYS A 235 -0.14 -18.79 -17.59
C CYS A 235 -0.63 -18.73 -19.04
N PHE A 236 -1.73 -19.45 -19.27
CA PHE A 236 -2.51 -19.36 -20.50
C PHE A 236 -3.94 -18.92 -20.21
N ASN A 237 -4.55 -18.30 -21.22
CA ASN A 237 -5.95 -17.91 -21.19
C ASN A 237 -6.89 -19.10 -21.50
N PRO A 238 -8.16 -19.02 -21.08
CA PRO A 238 -8.74 -17.93 -20.27
C PRO A 238 -8.24 -17.90 -18.82
N SER A 239 -8.24 -16.70 -18.25
CA SER A 239 -8.08 -16.45 -16.83
C SER A 239 -9.46 -16.26 -16.20
N GLY A 240 -9.65 -16.74 -14.97
CA GLY A 240 -10.90 -16.63 -14.23
C GLY A 240 -10.76 -15.75 -13.00
N ASP A 241 -11.66 -14.77 -12.89
CA ASP A 241 -11.76 -13.89 -11.74
C ASP A 241 -13.08 -14.14 -11.00
N THR A 242 -13.03 -14.20 -9.67
CA THR A 242 -14.22 -14.33 -8.83
C THR A 242 -15.08 -13.06 -8.94
N ARG A 243 -16.37 -13.24 -9.25
CA ARG A 243 -17.36 -12.18 -9.48
C ARG A 243 -17.67 -11.35 -8.23
N VAL A 244 -17.27 -10.09 -8.19
CA VAL A 244 -17.48 -9.20 -7.02
C VAL A 244 -18.95 -8.86 -6.80
N ASP A 245 -19.76 -8.76 -7.86
CA ASP A 245 -21.21 -8.48 -7.78
C ASP A 245 -21.98 -9.49 -6.92
N LEU A 246 -21.49 -10.73 -6.83
CA LEU A 246 -22.12 -11.79 -6.04
C LEU A 246 -21.81 -11.68 -4.54
N PHE A 247 -20.68 -11.06 -4.16
CA PHE A 247 -20.17 -11.07 -2.79
C PHE A 247 -20.17 -9.70 -2.12
N ALA A 248 -20.26 -8.61 -2.89
CA ALA A 248 -20.18 -7.25 -2.37
C ALA A 248 -21.16 -7.00 -1.21
N ALA A 249 -22.45 -7.28 -1.40
CA ALA A 249 -23.48 -7.01 -0.39
C ALA A 249 -23.58 -8.07 0.74
N VAL A 250 -23.18 -9.32 0.47
CA VAL A 250 -23.47 -10.46 1.37
C VAL A 250 -22.26 -10.94 2.16
N PHE A 251 -21.05 -10.58 1.73
CA PHE A 251 -19.80 -11.02 2.36
C PHE A 251 -18.88 -9.84 2.65
N VAL A 252 -18.63 -8.98 1.66
CA VAL A 252 -17.65 -7.91 1.76
C VAL A 252 -18.15 -6.78 2.66
N GLN A 253 -19.30 -6.18 2.33
CA GLN A 253 -19.85 -5.04 3.06
C GLN A 253 -20.09 -5.34 4.56
N PRO A 254 -20.73 -6.46 4.95
CA PRO A 254 -20.95 -6.75 6.37
C PRO A 254 -19.66 -6.90 7.18
N TRP A 255 -18.56 -7.30 6.52
CA TRP A 255 -17.28 -7.44 7.19
C TRP A 255 -16.55 -6.10 7.33
N ILE A 256 -16.64 -5.22 6.33
CA ILE A 256 -16.16 -3.83 6.44
C ILE A 256 -16.88 -3.14 7.60
N ASP A 257 -18.21 -3.16 7.60
CA ASP A 257 -19.05 -2.53 8.64
C ASP A 257 -18.69 -3.00 10.07
N ALA A 258 -18.17 -4.23 10.21
CA ALA A 258 -17.83 -4.83 11.49
C ALA A 258 -16.36 -4.69 11.91
N ASN A 259 -15.43 -4.37 11.02
CA ASN A 259 -13.98 -4.46 11.28
C ASN A 259 -13.17 -3.24 10.86
N ASP A 260 -13.68 -2.40 9.96
CA ASP A 260 -13.02 -1.17 9.56
C ASP A 260 -13.79 0.03 10.14
N PRO A 261 -13.30 0.68 11.20
CA PRO A 261 -14.08 1.63 11.99
C PRO A 261 -14.41 2.96 11.30
N SER A 262 -14.16 3.10 10.00
CA SER A 262 -14.53 4.30 9.23
C SER A 262 -16.03 4.38 8.90
N CYS A 263 -16.88 3.50 9.42
CA CYS A 263 -18.33 3.72 9.42
C CYS A 263 -18.84 4.10 10.83
N GLY A 264 -17.93 4.41 11.75
CA GLY A 264 -18.20 4.86 13.12
C GLY A 264 -18.18 6.39 13.24
N VAL A 265 -18.05 6.91 14.47
CA VAL A 265 -17.74 8.35 14.70
C VAL A 265 -16.24 8.42 14.98
N ASP A 266 -15.43 8.38 13.93
CA ASP A 266 -13.96 8.33 14.00
C ASP A 266 -13.26 9.54 13.35
N GLY A 267 -14.04 10.46 12.77
CA GLY A 267 -13.60 11.72 12.19
C GLY A 267 -13.19 11.61 10.71
N LEU A 268 -13.42 10.48 10.05
CA LEU A 268 -13.10 10.26 8.64
C LEU A 268 -14.37 9.81 7.91
N CYS A 269 -14.82 10.56 6.91
CA CYS A 269 -15.97 10.15 6.11
C CYS A 269 -15.56 9.22 4.97
N ALA A 270 -16.05 7.98 5.04
CA ALA A 270 -15.89 6.92 4.06
C ALA A 270 -17.15 6.78 3.19
N ARG A 271 -17.31 7.66 2.20
CA ARG A 271 -18.40 7.55 1.19
C ARG A 271 -18.30 6.29 0.33
N LYS A 272 -17.11 5.69 0.22
CA LYS A 272 -16.86 4.44 -0.50
C LYS A 272 -16.60 3.31 0.49
N GLY A 273 -17.40 2.24 0.39
CA GLY A 273 -17.24 1.05 1.22
C GLY A 273 -18.01 1.08 2.55
N CYS A 274 -18.80 2.12 2.84
CA CYS A 274 -19.78 2.16 3.94
C CYS A 274 -21.21 2.30 3.40
N SER A 275 -22.18 1.66 4.07
CA SER A 275 -23.61 1.80 3.73
C SER A 275 -24.25 3.05 4.35
N ALA A 276 -23.74 3.51 5.49
CA ALA A 276 -24.04 4.78 6.14
C ALA A 276 -22.91 5.11 7.12
N ASP A 277 -22.23 6.23 6.92
CA ASP A 277 -21.17 6.71 7.78
C ASP A 277 -21.66 7.96 8.55
N PRO A 278 -21.72 7.91 9.90
CA PRO A 278 -22.10 9.05 10.75
C PRO A 278 -21.28 10.32 10.54
N ASP A 279 -20.03 10.19 10.09
CA ASP A 279 -19.14 11.32 9.80
C ASP A 279 -19.37 11.89 8.38
N CYS A 280 -20.20 11.26 7.53
CA CYS A 280 -20.56 11.75 6.19
C CYS A 280 -21.86 12.58 6.13
N GLU A 281 -22.46 12.89 7.29
CA GLU A 281 -23.46 13.96 7.41
C GLU A 281 -22.81 15.32 7.11
N PRO A 282 -23.55 16.41 6.78
CA PRO A 282 -23.04 17.54 5.98
C PRO A 282 -21.89 18.37 6.58
N CYS A 283 -21.25 17.91 7.66
CA CYS A 283 -20.25 18.59 8.44
C CYS A 283 -19.04 17.70 8.84
N GLY A 284 -18.82 16.57 8.16
CA GLY A 284 -17.61 15.76 8.34
C GLY A 284 -16.83 15.59 7.03
N ALA A 285 -15.81 14.72 7.02
CA ALA A 285 -14.74 14.71 6.00
C ALA A 285 -15.16 14.16 4.61
N ASP A 286 -16.21 14.73 4.03
CA ASP A 286 -16.98 14.31 2.89
C ASP A 286 -16.57 14.94 1.53
N GLY A 287 -15.49 15.73 1.52
CA GLY A 287 -14.92 16.47 0.39
C GLY A 287 -15.62 17.80 0.08
N THR A 288 -16.59 18.22 0.89
CA THR A 288 -17.40 19.42 0.68
C THR A 288 -17.51 20.27 1.95
N CYS A 289 -16.75 21.37 2.01
CA CYS A 289 -16.84 22.32 3.12
C CYS A 289 -18.26 22.90 3.29
N ALA A 290 -18.91 22.58 4.41
CA ALA A 290 -20.13 23.19 4.90
C ALA A 290 -19.86 24.15 6.06
N THR A 291 -20.68 25.20 6.15
CA THR A 291 -20.47 26.32 7.08
C THR A 291 -21.50 26.39 8.20
N ASP A 292 -22.54 25.57 8.14
CA ASP A 292 -23.66 25.52 9.08
C ASP A 292 -23.57 24.31 10.04
N CYS A 293 -22.37 24.09 10.56
CA CYS A 293 -22.03 22.93 11.36
C CYS A 293 -21.99 23.23 12.86
N ALA A 294 -22.41 22.25 13.68
CA ALA A 294 -22.36 22.36 15.14
C ALA A 294 -20.91 22.32 15.68
N LEU A 295 -20.01 21.68 14.92
CA LEU A 295 -18.55 21.70 15.06
C LEU A 295 -17.94 22.09 13.70
N PRO A 296 -16.72 22.66 13.62
CA PRO A 296 -16.09 22.98 12.34
C PRO A 296 -15.98 21.74 11.44
N ASP A 297 -16.40 21.88 10.19
CA ASP A 297 -16.29 20.83 9.18
C ASP A 297 -14.82 20.54 8.85
N TRP A 298 -14.49 19.25 8.79
CA TRP A 298 -13.14 18.73 8.59
C TRP A 298 -12.56 19.03 7.19
N ASP A 299 -13.42 19.23 6.17
CA ASP A 299 -13.03 19.63 4.80
C ASP A 299 -13.03 21.13 4.57
N CYS A 300 -13.49 21.91 5.54
CA CYS A 300 -13.23 23.33 5.47
C CYS A 300 -11.73 23.57 5.63
N PRO A 301 -11.15 24.50 4.84
CA PRO A 301 -9.75 24.81 4.92
C PRO A 301 -9.44 25.49 6.27
N THR A 302 -9.15 24.68 7.29
CA THR A 302 -8.79 25.15 8.63
C THR A 302 -7.29 25.28 8.80
N GLN A 303 -6.52 24.53 8.00
CA GLN A 303 -5.06 24.43 8.14
C GLN A 303 -4.39 25.45 7.23
N GLN A 304 -3.61 26.33 7.86
CA GLN A 304 -2.80 27.32 7.18
C GLN A 304 -1.52 26.69 6.64
N LEU A 305 -0.82 27.44 5.78
CA LEU A 305 0.51 27.08 5.31
C LEU A 305 1.43 26.63 6.47
N GLY A 306 2.04 25.45 6.34
CA GLY A 306 2.93 24.85 7.32
C GLY A 306 2.25 23.97 8.39
N GLN A 307 0.92 23.99 8.52
CA GLN A 307 0.20 23.16 9.49
C GLN A 307 -0.02 21.73 8.99
N THR A 308 -0.23 20.79 9.92
CA THR A 308 -0.47 19.38 9.63
C THR A 308 -1.75 19.20 8.82
N CYS A 309 -1.73 18.28 7.84
CA CYS A 309 -2.88 17.96 7.00
C CYS A 309 -2.91 16.47 6.68
N ARG A 310 -4.05 15.99 6.17
CA ARG A 310 -4.24 14.62 5.67
C ARG A 310 -4.54 14.61 4.17
N ALA A 311 -5.28 15.63 3.72
CA ALA A 311 -5.71 15.84 2.35
C ALA A 311 -5.57 17.32 1.93
N ASP A 312 -5.54 17.56 0.63
CA ASP A 312 -5.43 18.90 0.03
C ASP A 312 -6.58 19.82 0.46
N SER A 313 -7.79 19.28 0.68
CA SER A 313 -9.00 20.02 1.09
C SER A 313 -8.83 20.77 2.42
N GLN A 314 -8.04 20.21 3.34
CA GLN A 314 -7.83 20.80 4.67
C GLN A 314 -6.96 22.04 4.65
N CYS A 315 -6.15 22.20 3.59
CA CYS A 315 -5.21 23.29 3.46
C CYS A 315 -5.89 24.51 2.84
N THR A 316 -5.75 25.68 3.44
CA THR A 316 -6.14 26.95 2.81
C THR A 316 -5.43 27.21 1.50
N THR A 317 -4.26 26.58 1.31
CA THR A 317 -3.46 26.61 0.09
C THR A 317 -3.92 25.59 -0.96
N GLY A 318 -4.79 24.64 -0.57
CA GLY A 318 -5.27 23.54 -1.42
C GLY A 318 -4.21 22.49 -1.72
N ARG A 319 -3.14 22.37 -0.92
CA ARG A 319 -2.08 21.40 -1.16
C ARG A 319 -1.46 20.89 0.14
N CYS A 320 -1.48 19.57 0.29
CA CYS A 320 -0.98 18.78 1.39
C CYS A 320 0.13 17.83 0.89
N VAL A 321 1.34 17.92 1.44
CA VAL A 321 2.49 17.14 0.96
C VAL A 321 3.15 16.36 2.08
N ALA A 322 3.68 15.20 1.74
CA ALA A 322 4.47 14.38 2.65
C ALA A 322 5.88 14.97 2.87
N TRP A 323 6.39 14.84 4.08
CA TRP A 323 7.75 15.21 4.44
C TRP A 323 8.74 14.08 4.12
N GLU A 324 9.92 14.42 3.62
CA GLU A 324 10.95 13.46 3.20
C GLU A 324 11.55 12.74 4.42
N GLY A 325 11.63 13.43 5.56
CA GLY A 325 12.13 12.84 6.80
C GLY A 325 11.21 11.77 7.38
N ASP A 326 9.92 11.82 7.08
CA ASP A 326 8.94 10.78 7.39
C ASP A 326 7.67 10.97 6.53
N PRO A 327 7.38 10.07 5.57
CA PRO A 327 6.24 10.21 4.66
C PRO A 327 4.87 10.12 5.35
N ARG A 328 4.82 9.71 6.62
CA ARG A 328 3.62 9.76 7.46
C ARG A 328 3.24 11.18 7.86
N VAL A 329 4.23 12.06 7.96
CA VAL A 329 4.02 13.46 8.35
C VAL A 329 3.71 14.27 7.10
N LYS A 330 2.46 14.72 7.00
CA LYS A 330 2.00 15.59 5.92
C LYS A 330 1.69 16.99 6.44
N TYR A 331 1.95 18.01 5.64
CA TYR A 331 1.71 19.41 5.99
C TYR A 331 1.27 20.25 4.78
N CYS A 332 0.57 21.35 5.06
CA CYS A 332 0.09 22.27 4.06
C CYS A 332 1.24 23.06 3.44
N THR A 333 1.27 23.13 2.12
CA THR A 333 2.31 23.85 1.37
C THR A 333 1.68 24.69 0.27
N GLU A 334 2.49 25.55 -0.35
CA GLU A 334 2.12 26.30 -1.55
C GLU A 334 3.33 26.45 -2.47
N ALA A 335 3.08 26.86 -3.71
CA ALA A 335 4.14 27.22 -4.64
C ALA A 335 4.86 28.49 -4.14
N CYS A 336 6.19 28.50 -4.26
CA CYS A 336 7.02 29.57 -3.69
C CYS A 336 8.04 30.12 -4.69
N SER A 337 8.56 31.31 -4.37
CA SER A 337 9.73 31.91 -5.01
C SER A 337 10.53 32.75 -4.01
N GLY A 338 11.86 32.61 -3.99
CA GLY A 338 12.71 33.32 -3.03
C GLY A 338 12.34 33.02 -1.57
N ASP A 339 12.28 34.04 -0.72
CA ASP A 339 12.00 33.92 0.73
C ASP A 339 10.52 34.06 1.07
N SER A 340 9.63 33.55 0.21
CA SER A 340 8.16 33.66 0.40
C SER A 340 7.61 32.72 1.47
N CYS A 341 8.42 31.78 1.97
CA CYS A 341 7.99 30.78 2.92
C CYS A 341 8.07 31.26 4.39
N PRO A 342 7.24 30.72 5.29
CA PRO A 342 7.34 30.95 6.74
C PRO A 342 8.72 30.61 7.30
N SER A 343 9.05 31.12 8.49
CA SER A 343 10.41 31.09 9.07
C SER A 343 11.03 29.69 9.24
N ASP A 344 10.21 28.64 9.33
CA ASP A 344 10.67 27.26 9.53
C ASP A 344 10.69 26.45 8.22
N MET A 345 10.27 27.07 7.12
CA MET A 345 10.19 26.49 5.80
C MET A 345 11.13 27.22 4.84
N THR A 346 11.59 26.51 3.81
CA THR A 346 12.42 27.09 2.75
C THR A 346 11.80 26.79 1.40
N CYS A 347 11.97 27.69 0.43
CA CYS A 347 11.49 27.46 -0.92
C CYS A 347 12.41 26.44 -1.61
N GLN A 348 11.93 25.21 -1.78
CA GLN A 348 12.74 24.10 -2.33
C GLN A 348 12.09 23.50 -3.57
N LEU A 349 12.92 23.08 -4.51
CA LEU A 349 12.49 22.32 -5.68
C LEU A 349 12.25 20.87 -5.28
N VAL A 350 10.98 20.48 -5.18
CA VAL A 350 10.57 19.11 -4.87
C VAL A 350 9.96 18.51 -6.13
N GLN A 351 10.50 17.41 -6.64
CA GLN A 351 9.95 16.76 -7.84
C GLN A 351 8.87 15.74 -7.46
N PRO A 352 7.75 15.66 -8.20
CA PRO A 352 7.38 16.43 -9.40
C PRO A 352 6.68 17.77 -9.13
N LEU A 353 6.62 18.22 -7.86
CA LEU A 353 5.76 19.32 -7.38
C LEU A 353 6.23 20.74 -7.74
N GLY A 354 7.49 20.91 -8.17
CA GLY A 354 8.11 22.21 -8.44
C GLY A 354 8.63 22.89 -7.18
N ASN A 355 8.79 24.22 -7.23
CA ASN A 355 9.22 25.00 -6.06
C ASN A 355 8.07 25.18 -5.08
N ILE A 356 8.19 24.60 -3.89
CA ILE A 356 7.19 24.68 -2.83
C ILE A 356 7.81 25.08 -1.49
N CYS A 357 7.00 25.61 -0.58
CA CYS A 357 7.44 25.82 0.80
C CYS A 357 7.62 24.48 1.49
N TYR A 358 8.84 24.19 1.90
CA TYR A 358 9.24 22.88 2.35
C TYR A 358 9.99 22.93 3.68
N TYR A 359 9.67 22.01 4.60
CA TYR A 359 10.43 21.82 5.83
C TYR A 359 11.77 21.13 5.52
N PRO A 360 12.91 21.80 5.74
CA PRO A 360 14.21 21.23 5.40
C PRO A 360 14.50 19.96 6.23
N PRO A 361 15.32 19.03 5.71
CA PRO A 361 15.73 17.85 6.46
C PRO A 361 16.33 18.21 7.82
N GLY A 362 15.86 17.56 8.89
CA GLY A 362 16.27 17.83 10.27
C GLY A 362 15.41 18.84 11.03
N THR A 363 14.49 19.53 10.35
CA THR A 363 13.44 20.36 10.99
C THR A 363 12.09 19.68 10.77
N PRO A 364 11.64 18.81 11.69
CA PRO A 364 10.37 18.10 11.52
C PRO A 364 9.18 19.08 11.47
N PRO A 365 8.17 18.82 10.60
CA PRO A 365 6.93 19.57 10.59
C PRO A 365 6.13 19.35 11.89
N PRO A 366 5.15 20.22 12.19
CA PRO A 366 4.20 19.98 13.27
C PRO A 366 3.49 18.62 13.14
N GLY A 367 3.30 17.93 14.27
CA GLY A 367 2.65 16.63 14.37
C GLY A 367 3.54 15.45 13.99
N ALA A 368 4.84 15.68 13.82
CA ALA A 368 5.83 14.61 13.67
C ALA A 368 5.94 13.75 14.94
N LEU A 369 6.60 12.60 14.82
CA LEU A 369 6.85 11.70 15.94
C LEU A 369 7.54 12.44 17.11
N ASP A 370 7.01 12.26 18.32
CA ASP A 370 7.44 12.90 19.58
C ASP A 370 7.23 14.42 19.66
N ASP A 371 6.51 15.01 18.69
CA ASP A 371 6.02 16.38 18.82
C ASP A 371 4.96 16.48 19.93
N THR A 372 4.85 17.65 20.56
CA THR A 372 3.92 17.86 21.66
C THR A 372 2.49 17.98 21.15
N CYS A 373 1.56 17.27 21.78
CA CYS A 373 0.15 17.28 21.39
C CYS A 373 -0.79 17.45 22.58
N ALA A 374 -1.92 18.11 22.34
CA ALA A 374 -3.05 18.19 23.27
C ALA A 374 -4.12 17.14 22.95
N GLY A 375 -4.21 16.69 21.70
CA GLY A 375 -5.09 15.61 21.28
C GLY A 375 -4.68 14.96 19.95
N PRO A 376 -5.39 13.90 19.54
CA PRO A 376 -5.09 13.14 18.32
C PRO A 376 -4.91 13.98 17.07
N ALA A 377 -5.74 15.01 16.89
CA ALA A 377 -5.73 15.87 15.69
C ALA A 377 -4.43 16.66 15.50
N ASP A 378 -3.62 16.83 16.55
CA ASP A 378 -2.33 17.51 16.48
C ASP A 378 -1.24 16.62 15.84
N CYS A 379 -1.50 15.32 15.70
CA CYS A 379 -0.50 14.32 15.29
C CYS A 379 -0.77 13.80 13.89
N ALA A 380 0.29 13.64 13.09
CA ALA A 380 0.21 13.11 11.74
C ALA A 380 -0.49 11.73 11.67
N GLU A 381 -0.22 10.87 12.65
CA GLU A 381 -0.80 9.52 12.75
C GLU A 381 -2.06 9.44 13.63
N ASN A 382 -2.63 10.58 14.07
CA ASN A 382 -3.81 10.64 14.94
C ASN A 382 -3.64 9.93 16.29
N VAL A 383 -2.40 9.78 16.78
CA VAL A 383 -2.16 9.20 18.09
C VAL A 383 -1.37 10.19 18.93
N CYS A 384 -2.07 10.77 19.90
CA CYS A 384 -1.48 11.56 20.97
C CYS A 384 -1.51 10.73 22.25
N GLU A 385 -0.35 10.25 22.70
CA GLU A 385 -0.23 9.42 23.90
C GLU A 385 0.81 10.04 24.82
N ASP A 386 0.49 10.16 26.11
CA ASP A 386 1.33 10.85 27.11
C ASP A 386 1.71 12.30 26.72
N GLY A 387 0.90 12.96 25.87
CA GLY A 387 1.16 14.32 25.38
C GLY A 387 2.19 14.41 24.25
N ALA A 388 2.55 13.27 23.65
CA ALA A 388 3.47 13.17 22.52
C ALA A 388 2.81 12.45 21.33
N CYS A 389 3.11 12.91 20.12
CA CYS A 389 2.67 12.24 18.91
C CYS A 389 3.40 10.91 18.72
N THR A 390 2.65 9.84 18.45
CA THR A 390 3.20 8.49 18.27
C THR A 390 2.47 7.70 17.19
N TYR A 391 2.87 6.45 16.96
CA TYR A 391 2.16 5.47 16.13
C TYR A 391 2.47 4.04 16.59
N SER A 392 1.63 3.09 16.18
CA SER A 392 1.81 1.67 16.51
C SER A 392 3.03 1.07 15.85
N CYS A 393 3.75 0.21 16.57
CA CYS A 393 4.90 -0.53 16.05
C CYS A 393 4.80 -2.00 16.44
N ASP A 394 5.48 -2.89 15.70
CA ASP A 394 5.57 -4.30 16.07
C ASP A 394 6.88 -4.91 15.58
N VAL A 395 7.74 -5.22 16.56
CA VAL A 395 9.08 -5.80 16.35
C VAL A 395 9.05 -7.21 15.76
N ARG A 396 7.90 -7.90 15.74
CA ARG A 396 7.77 -9.27 15.19
C ARG A 396 7.58 -9.28 13.68
N ILE A 397 7.15 -8.16 13.10
CA ILE A 397 6.80 -8.02 11.68
C ILE A 397 7.61 -6.92 10.99
N ASP A 398 8.78 -6.57 11.55
CA ASP A 398 9.69 -5.54 11.04
C ASP A 398 9.04 -4.15 10.87
N SER A 399 7.94 -3.90 11.58
CA SER A 399 7.35 -2.56 11.72
C SER A 399 8.13 -1.81 12.80
N LEU A 400 9.35 -1.42 12.43
CA LEU A 400 10.28 -0.73 13.30
C LEU A 400 9.95 0.77 13.34
N CYS A 401 10.17 1.36 14.51
CA CYS A 401 10.14 2.81 14.67
C CYS A 401 11.22 3.46 13.81
N GLN A 402 11.00 4.75 13.49
CA GLN A 402 12.02 5.57 12.85
C GLN A 402 13.33 5.54 13.65
N ALA A 403 14.47 5.70 12.99
CA ALA A 403 15.78 5.76 13.64
C ALA A 403 15.77 6.80 14.78
N GLY A 404 16.22 6.41 15.97
CA GLY A 404 16.20 7.24 17.18
C GLY A 404 14.96 7.03 18.08
N PHE A 405 14.06 6.12 17.71
CA PHE A 405 12.84 5.81 18.46
C PHE A 405 12.76 4.31 18.78
N GLU A 406 12.22 3.98 19.96
CA GLU A 406 12.06 2.61 20.43
C GLU A 406 10.58 2.21 20.45
N CYS A 407 10.33 0.96 20.08
CA CYS A 407 8.99 0.36 20.15
C CYS A 407 8.73 -0.15 21.58
N VAL A 408 7.90 0.56 22.34
CA VAL A 408 7.61 0.28 23.75
C VAL A 408 6.13 0.08 23.97
N ASP A 409 5.76 -0.97 24.69
CA ASP A 409 4.38 -1.18 25.17
C ASP A 409 4.21 -0.59 26.57
N ARG A 410 3.36 0.44 26.70
CA ARG A 410 3.02 1.10 27.97
C ARG A 410 1.63 0.72 28.49
N GLY A 411 1.02 -0.34 27.95
CA GLY A 411 -0.29 -0.85 28.38
C GLY A 411 -1.46 -0.48 27.46
N GLN A 412 -1.21 0.28 26.38
CA GLN A 412 -2.17 0.53 25.29
C GLN A 412 -1.72 -0.10 23.95
N GLY A 413 -0.76 -1.03 24.02
CA GLY A 413 -0.10 -1.64 22.87
C GLY A 413 1.26 -1.00 22.58
N PRO A 414 2.09 -1.66 21.76
CA PRO A 414 3.41 -1.18 21.39
C PRO A 414 3.33 0.08 20.50
N ARG A 415 4.01 1.15 20.95
CA ARG A 415 4.08 2.46 20.29
C ARG A 415 5.52 2.94 20.17
N CYS A 416 5.78 3.84 19.22
CA CYS A 416 7.09 4.45 19.04
C CYS A 416 7.29 5.66 19.95
N TYR A 417 8.32 5.62 20.79
CA TYR A 417 8.68 6.73 21.67
C TYR A 417 10.13 7.14 21.46
N GLY A 418 10.43 8.43 21.66
CA GLY A 418 11.81 8.92 21.65
C GLY A 418 12.61 8.26 22.77
N GLU A 419 13.92 8.09 22.56
CA GLU A 419 14.83 7.64 23.62
C GLU A 419 14.63 8.51 24.87
N GLN A 420 14.03 7.95 25.91
CA GLN A 420 13.96 8.64 27.20
C GLN A 420 15.41 8.80 27.70
N PRO A 421 15.80 9.98 28.21
CA PRO A 421 17.09 10.09 28.89
C PRO A 421 17.10 9.07 30.02
N VAL A 422 18.09 8.17 29.99
CA VAL A 422 18.32 7.22 31.08
C VAL A 422 18.57 8.03 32.33
N THR A 423 17.54 8.23 33.15
CA THR A 423 17.74 8.70 34.52
C THR A 423 18.45 7.56 35.23
N GLU A 424 19.72 7.77 35.59
CA GLU A 424 20.43 6.93 36.54
C GLU A 424 19.70 6.98 37.88
N ASP A 425 18.61 6.23 38.01
CA ASP A 425 18.01 5.98 39.30
C ASP A 425 18.83 4.88 39.97
N SER A 426 19.74 5.36 40.82
CA SER A 426 20.44 4.63 41.86
C SER A 426 19.50 3.77 42.72
N GLY A 427 19.11 2.61 42.22
CA GLY A 427 18.32 1.58 42.90
C GLY A 427 19.18 0.46 43.48
N GLY A 428 20.26 0.79 44.18
CA GLY A 428 21.00 -0.17 44.98
C GLY A 428 20.17 -0.61 46.18
N CYS A 429 19.88 -1.91 46.29
CA CYS A 429 19.33 -2.53 47.51
C CYS A 429 20.27 -2.28 48.70
N GLY A 430 19.99 -1.23 49.47
CA GLY A 430 20.68 -0.89 50.71
C GLY A 430 19.68 -0.67 51.84
N CYS A 431 19.61 -1.62 52.76
CA CYS A 431 18.76 -1.56 53.95
C CYS A 431 19.11 -0.33 54.82
N ARG A 432 18.09 0.46 55.16
CA ARG A 432 18.10 1.49 56.21
C ARG A 432 18.49 0.88 57.57
N THR A 433 19.48 1.47 58.25
CA THR A 433 19.42 1.77 59.70
C THR A 433 20.23 3.05 59.99
N GLY A 434 19.70 3.89 60.90
CA GLY A 434 20.04 5.31 61.06
C GLY A 434 21.33 5.65 61.82
N PRO A 435 21.54 6.94 62.15
CA PRO A 435 22.83 7.49 62.60
C PRO A 435 22.99 7.48 64.12
N GLY A 436 24.21 7.22 64.60
CA GLY A 436 24.57 7.45 66.00
C GLY A 436 26.00 7.05 66.37
N GLY A 437 26.84 8.06 66.66
CA GLY A 437 27.92 8.07 67.67
C GLY A 437 29.09 7.08 67.58
N GLY A 438 30.32 7.57 67.42
CA GLY A 438 31.56 6.81 67.69
C GLY A 438 31.84 6.63 69.20
N PRO A 439 33.09 6.33 69.64
CA PRO A 439 34.29 5.91 68.89
C PRO A 439 35.05 4.70 69.52
N ALA A 440 36.20 4.37 68.93
CA ALA A 440 37.40 3.71 69.50
C ALA A 440 37.52 2.16 69.48
N GLY A 441 38.72 1.70 69.08
CA GLY A 441 39.41 0.63 69.80
C GLY A 441 39.79 -0.65 69.05
N ALA A 442 41.06 -0.71 68.63
CA ALA A 442 42.01 -1.84 68.76
C ALA A 442 41.76 -3.23 68.13
N VAL A 443 42.65 -3.56 67.18
CA VAL A 443 43.62 -4.69 67.11
C VAL A 443 43.19 -6.12 67.52
N VAL A 444 43.80 -7.09 66.79
CA VAL A 444 43.95 -8.57 67.00
C VAL A 444 43.11 -9.33 65.97
N GLY A 445 43.61 -10.04 64.96
CA GLY A 445 44.88 -10.75 64.79
C GLY A 445 44.67 -12.24 65.12
N LEU A 446 44.44 -13.11 64.13
CA LEU A 446 44.82 -14.53 64.20
C LEU A 446 44.64 -15.27 62.85
N MET A 447 45.67 -16.05 62.56
CA MET A 447 45.97 -16.87 61.39
C MET A 447 45.22 -18.22 61.38
N PHE A 448 45.47 -18.96 60.28
CA PHE A 448 45.24 -20.40 60.00
C PHE A 448 43.93 -20.73 59.26
N GLY A 449 43.93 -21.52 58.17
CA GLY A 449 45.01 -22.18 57.45
C GLY A 449 44.43 -22.85 56.19
N MET A 450 45.26 -22.97 55.14
CA MET A 450 44.92 -23.70 53.92
C MET A 450 44.86 -25.20 54.18
N VAL A 451 43.75 -25.83 53.81
CA VAL A 451 43.72 -27.26 53.48
C VAL A 451 43.17 -27.42 52.06
N VAL A 452 44.07 -27.80 51.16
CA VAL A 452 43.78 -28.28 49.82
C VAL A 452 43.40 -29.75 49.93
N VAL A 453 42.19 -30.13 49.50
CA VAL A 453 41.89 -31.51 49.11
C VAL A 453 41.35 -31.51 47.68
N ARG A 454 42.03 -32.34 46.89
CA ARG A 454 41.89 -32.51 45.44
C ARG A 454 41.04 -33.77 45.18
N ARG A 455 40.37 -33.80 44.01
CA ARG A 455 39.77 -34.95 43.29
C ARG A 455 38.34 -35.32 43.74
N ARG A 456 37.40 -35.72 42.88
CA ARG A 456 37.47 -36.23 41.49
C ARG A 456 36.06 -36.17 40.86
N ARG A 457 36.02 -36.03 39.52
CA ARG A 457 34.83 -36.18 38.64
C ARG A 457 34.14 -37.55 38.76
N ARG A 458 32.80 -37.54 38.70
CA ARG A 458 31.90 -38.47 37.96
C ARG A 458 30.47 -37.91 38.11
N ASP A 459 29.87 -37.29 37.11
CA ASP A 459 29.25 -37.82 35.89
C ASP A 459 27.93 -38.58 36.13
N ARG A 460 26.88 -38.06 35.48
CA ARG A 460 25.60 -38.69 35.03
C ARG A 460 24.34 -38.77 35.91
N ARG A 461 23.30 -38.16 35.31
CA ARG A 461 21.88 -38.57 35.13
C ARG A 461 20.81 -38.05 36.11
N SER A 462 20.02 -37.13 35.55
CA SER A 462 18.57 -37.18 35.34
C SER A 462 17.67 -37.76 36.45
N CYS A 463 16.80 -36.90 36.95
CA CYS A 463 15.34 -37.08 36.89
C CYS A 463 14.74 -35.84 36.24
#